data_AF-A0A1H6EY50-F1
#
_entry.id   AF-A0A1H6EY50-F1
#
_cell.length_a   1.000
_cell.length_b   1.000
_cell.length_c   1.000
_cell.angle_alpha   90.00
_cell.angle_beta   90.00
_cell.angle_gamma   90.00
#
_symmetry.space_group_name_H-M   'P 1'
#
loop_
_entity.id
_entity.type
_entity.pdbx_description
1 polymer ?
#
loop_
_entity_poly.entity_id
_entity_poly.type
_entity_poly.pdbx_seq_one_letter_code
_entity_poly.pdbx_strand_id
1 'polypeptide(L)'
;MWIAVAVAALAAAVIGGMAWWLRRDSAGGEADDRVEAERQWGWEFMLSAEAQAAFMEGLRACHDSGGAFRVDGERGVLTTYEPPRLLSLYLLADAFAARGDAAMHDPQATVARLLEQAERPGVLHLRAGWLDGEVDGMDAARFAALAEEITGGTGDAAIGALQVPVPGAKVSHVNGTPLKTVSVGGGPEPRTGEANTMMLDLARLLDLYAEERGKRPEAGAEELLREVVPRLIGSGGPGLTWVRPPTDEDLRAVLGDNAPELR
;
A
#
# COMPACT_ATOMS: atom_id res chain seq x y z
N MET A 1 1.73 28.85 -31.51
CA MET A 1 0.46 28.19 -31.11
C MET A 1 0.58 27.44 -29.77
N TRP A 2 1.71 26.80 -29.45
CA TRP A 2 1.92 26.07 -28.20
C TRP A 2 1.99 26.94 -26.92
N ILE A 3 2.52 28.16 -27.02
CA ILE A 3 2.62 29.09 -25.88
C ILE A 3 1.23 29.52 -25.39
N ALA A 4 0.25 29.67 -26.28
CA ALA A 4 -1.11 30.06 -25.91
C ALA A 4 -1.85 28.95 -25.14
N VAL A 5 -1.57 27.68 -25.46
CA VAL A 5 -2.16 26.51 -24.78
C VAL A 5 -1.56 26.34 -23.38
N ALA A 6 -0.25 26.53 -23.24
CA ALA A 6 0.42 26.48 -21.94
C ALA A 6 -0.06 27.60 -21.01
N VAL A 7 -0.24 28.82 -21.53
CA VAL A 7 -0.77 29.95 -20.76
C VAL A 7 -2.23 29.73 -20.35
N ALA A 8 -3.06 29.14 -21.22
CA ALA A 8 -4.46 28.83 -20.90
C ALA A 8 -4.57 27.75 -19.82
N ALA A 9 -3.73 26.71 -19.86
CA ALA A 9 -3.70 25.67 -18.83
C ALA A 9 -3.23 26.21 -17.47
N LEU A 10 -2.20 27.07 -17.47
CA LEU A 10 -1.73 27.71 -16.24
C LEU A 10 -2.78 28.65 -15.64
N ALA A 11 -3.47 29.41 -16.49
CA ALA A 11 -4.56 30.29 -16.07
C ALA A 11 -5.75 29.50 -15.50
N ALA A 12 -6.11 28.36 -16.09
CA ALA A 12 -7.17 27.50 -15.58
C ALA A 12 -6.83 26.90 -14.21
N ALA A 13 -5.58 26.48 -13.99
CA ALA A 13 -5.11 25.99 -12.70
C ALA A 13 -5.15 27.08 -11.61
N VAL A 14 -4.73 28.30 -11.93
CA VAL A 14 -4.77 29.45 -11.02
C VAL A 14 -6.22 29.86 -10.69
N ILE A 15 -7.11 29.84 -11.69
CA ILE A 15 -8.54 30.14 -11.49
C ILE A 15 -9.21 29.03 -10.66
N GLY A 16 -8.87 27.76 -10.88
CA GLY A 16 -9.34 26.64 -10.06
C GLY A 16 -8.91 26.78 -8.60
N GLY A 17 -7.65 27.12 -8.36
CA GLY A 17 -7.12 27.41 -7.01
C GLY A 17 -7.77 28.61 -6.34
N MET A 18 -8.03 29.70 -7.08
CA MET A 18 -8.72 30.88 -6.54
C MET A 18 -10.21 30.64 -6.27
N ALA A 19 -10.89 29.89 -7.13
CA ALA A 19 -12.28 29.49 -6.91
C ALA A 19 -12.43 28.57 -5.69
N TRP A 20 -11.46 27.68 -5.49
CA TRP A 20 -11.36 26.85 -4.29
C TRP A 20 -11.14 27.69 -3.02
N TRP A 21 -10.29 28.72 -3.08
CA TRP A 21 -10.04 29.62 -1.95
C TRP A 21 -11.26 30.48 -1.61
N LEU A 22 -11.98 31.02 -2.60
CA LEU A 22 -13.22 31.78 -2.40
C LEU A 22 -14.38 30.93 -1.85
N ARG A 23 -14.41 29.63 -2.18
CA ARG A 23 -15.37 28.68 -1.58
C ARG A 23 -15.07 28.41 -0.09
N ARG A 24 -13.81 28.60 0.35
CA ARG A 24 -13.38 28.42 1.75
C ARG A 24 -13.83 29.57 2.65
N ASP A 25 -13.82 30.80 2.16
CA ASP A 25 -14.18 32.00 2.95
C ASP A 25 -15.70 32.21 3.12
N SER A 26 -16.52 31.58 2.28
CA SER A 26 -17.99 31.72 2.35
C SER A 26 -18.65 30.81 3.40
N ALA A 27 -17.87 30.01 4.14
CA ALA A 27 -18.35 29.11 5.19
C ALA A 27 -18.09 29.66 6.62
N GLY A 28 -17.95 30.98 6.76
CA GLY A 28 -17.90 31.66 8.05
C GLY A 28 -19.31 31.91 8.61
N GLY A 29 -19.88 30.91 9.28
CA GLY A 29 -21.13 31.03 10.01
C GLY A 29 -21.40 29.81 10.90
N GLU A 30 -21.11 29.97 12.20
CA GLU A 30 -21.68 29.23 13.35
C GLU A 30 -22.00 27.73 13.17
N ALA A 31 -21.05 26.87 13.56
CA ALA A 31 -21.26 25.69 14.43
C ALA A 31 -19.93 24.93 14.54
N ASP A 32 -19.25 25.13 15.67
CA ASP A 32 -18.11 24.33 16.11
C ASP A 32 -18.64 22.96 16.59
N ASP A 33 -18.96 22.10 15.63
CA ASP A 33 -19.20 20.67 15.78
C ASP A 33 -18.84 19.99 14.46
N ARG A 34 -17.65 20.32 13.93
CA ARG A 34 -17.07 19.59 12.81
C ARG A 34 -16.52 18.30 13.39
N VAL A 35 -17.38 17.28 13.43
CA VAL A 35 -17.02 15.89 13.72
C VAL A 35 -15.70 15.60 13.01
N GLU A 36 -14.60 15.62 13.74
CA GLU A 36 -13.32 15.13 13.26
C GLU A 36 -13.63 13.68 12.88
N ALA A 37 -13.63 13.38 11.58
CA ALA A 37 -13.83 12.03 11.12
C ALA A 37 -12.83 11.16 11.89
N GLU A 38 -13.34 10.28 12.75
CA GLU A 38 -12.51 9.51 13.67
C GLU A 38 -11.42 8.83 12.84
N ARG A 39 -10.16 9.14 13.13
CA ARG A 39 -9.04 8.49 12.46
C ARG A 39 -9.02 7.04 12.88
N GLN A 40 -9.15 6.17 11.90
CA GLN A 40 -9.36 4.74 12.11
C GLN A 40 -8.07 3.95 11.92
N TRP A 41 -7.14 4.45 11.09
CA TRP A 41 -6.03 3.64 10.57
C TRP A 41 -4.67 4.25 10.90
N GLY A 42 -3.67 3.40 11.17
CA GLY A 42 -2.33 3.81 11.61
C GLY A 42 -1.66 4.85 10.71
N TRP A 43 -1.87 4.80 9.39
CA TRP A 43 -1.30 5.75 8.44
C TRP A 43 -1.95 7.14 8.51
N GLU A 44 -3.22 7.24 8.93
CA GLU A 44 -3.93 8.52 9.09
C GLU A 44 -3.35 9.34 10.26
N PHE A 45 -2.80 8.66 11.26
CA PHE A 45 -2.13 9.31 12.40
C PHE A 45 -0.79 9.93 12.03
N MET A 46 -0.22 9.61 10.86
CA MET A 46 0.99 10.26 10.34
C MET A 46 0.73 11.67 9.79
N LEU A 47 -0.54 12.01 9.57
CA LEU A 47 -0.97 13.28 9.01
C LEU A 47 -1.62 14.15 10.09
N SER A 48 -1.48 15.47 9.99
CA SER A 48 -2.39 16.38 10.70
C SER A 48 -3.81 16.23 10.14
N ALA A 49 -4.84 16.73 10.83
CA ALA A 49 -6.23 16.58 10.37
C ALA A 49 -6.42 17.28 9.02
N GLU A 50 -5.79 18.44 8.87
CA GLU A 50 -5.77 19.19 7.62
C GLU A 50 -5.03 18.44 6.52
N ALA A 51 -3.84 17.89 6.82
CA ALA A 51 -3.07 17.13 5.84
C ALA A 51 -3.77 15.84 5.40
N GLN A 52 -4.47 15.16 6.31
CA GLN A 52 -5.30 14.01 5.98
C GLN A 52 -6.43 14.41 5.04
N ALA A 53 -7.16 15.49 5.34
CA ALA A 53 -8.23 15.97 4.49
C ALA A 53 -7.74 16.35 3.09
N ALA A 54 -6.60 17.06 3.00
CA ALA A 54 -5.97 17.42 1.73
C ALA A 54 -5.48 16.19 0.96
N PHE A 55 -4.85 15.23 1.63
CA PHE A 55 -4.38 14.00 1.01
C PHE A 55 -5.54 13.19 0.41
N MET A 56 -6.61 13.00 1.19
CA MET A 56 -7.80 12.29 0.71
C MET A 56 -8.50 13.04 -0.43
N GLU A 57 -8.52 14.37 -0.40
CA GLU A 57 -9.04 15.17 -1.52
C GLU A 57 -8.15 15.03 -2.76
N GLY A 58 -6.83 15.04 -2.61
CA GLY A 58 -5.90 14.81 -3.70
C GLY A 58 -6.08 13.44 -4.35
N LEU A 59 -6.29 12.39 -3.53
CA LEU A 59 -6.68 11.07 -4.03
C LEU A 59 -8.00 11.16 -4.81
N ARG A 60 -9.08 11.67 -4.22
CA ARG A 60 -10.38 11.77 -4.93
C ARG A 60 -10.26 12.52 -6.26
N ALA A 61 -9.55 13.64 -6.30
CA ALA A 61 -9.33 14.41 -7.52
C ALA A 61 -8.52 13.63 -8.58
N CYS A 62 -7.51 12.86 -8.17
CA CYS A 62 -6.80 11.95 -9.07
C CYS A 62 -7.73 10.85 -9.61
N HIS A 63 -8.64 10.34 -8.78
CA HIS A 63 -9.63 9.36 -9.21
C HIS A 63 -10.59 9.92 -10.25
N ASP A 64 -11.17 11.07 -9.94
CA ASP A 64 -12.16 11.75 -10.80
C ASP A 64 -11.57 12.24 -12.13
N SER A 65 -10.25 12.49 -12.17
CA SER A 65 -9.53 12.86 -13.39
C SER A 65 -9.11 11.67 -14.27
N GLY A 66 -9.54 10.44 -13.93
CA GLY A 66 -9.33 9.23 -14.72
C GLY A 66 -8.37 8.22 -14.09
N GLY A 67 -7.82 8.51 -12.91
CA GLY A 67 -7.00 7.56 -12.15
C GLY A 67 -7.84 6.45 -11.52
N ALA A 68 -7.99 5.31 -12.17
CA ALA A 68 -8.65 4.17 -11.54
C ALA A 68 -7.76 3.59 -10.42
N PHE A 69 -8.20 3.71 -9.17
CA PHE A 69 -7.56 3.09 -8.02
C PHE A 69 -8.55 2.79 -6.89
N ARG A 70 -8.15 1.90 -5.98
CA ARG A 70 -8.90 1.48 -4.79
C ARG A 70 -8.06 1.70 -3.53
N VAL A 71 -8.67 2.26 -2.49
CA VAL A 71 -8.05 2.45 -1.17
C VAL A 71 -8.52 1.35 -0.24
N ASP A 72 -7.60 0.56 0.31
CA ASP A 72 -7.83 -0.38 1.41
C ASP A 72 -7.21 0.21 2.67
N GLY A 73 -8.04 0.95 3.43
CA GLY A 73 -7.60 1.67 4.63
C GLY A 73 -7.12 0.75 5.75
N GLU A 74 -7.77 -0.41 5.90
CA GLU A 74 -7.45 -1.40 6.94
C GLU A 74 -6.07 -2.00 6.74
N ARG A 75 -5.75 -2.39 5.50
CA ARG A 75 -4.45 -2.96 5.17
C ARG A 75 -3.38 -1.92 4.87
N GLY A 76 -3.76 -0.65 4.74
CA GLY A 76 -2.84 0.42 4.38
C GLY A 76 -2.36 0.32 2.93
N VAL A 77 -3.20 -0.17 2.01
CA VAL A 77 -2.83 -0.43 0.61
C VAL A 77 -3.64 0.44 -0.35
N LEU A 78 -2.97 1.10 -1.30
CA LEU A 78 -3.56 1.72 -2.46
C LEU A 78 -3.31 0.84 -3.69
N THR A 79 -4.36 0.44 -4.39
CA THR A 79 -4.28 -0.37 -5.62
C THR A 79 -4.54 0.52 -6.83
N THR A 80 -3.62 0.62 -7.78
CA THR A 80 -3.89 1.25 -9.10
C THR A 80 -4.09 0.18 -10.16
N TYR A 81 -4.84 0.48 -11.22
CA TYR A 81 -5.14 -0.50 -12.30
C TYR A 81 -4.37 -0.23 -13.60
N GLU A 82 -4.01 1.03 -13.87
CA GLU A 82 -3.30 1.42 -15.11
C GLU A 82 -2.17 2.42 -14.80
N PRO A 83 -0.90 1.95 -14.71
CA PRO A 83 -0.48 0.54 -14.66
C PRO A 83 -0.90 -0.14 -13.34
N PRO A 84 -1.00 -1.49 -13.30
CA PRO A 84 -1.37 -2.21 -12.09
C PRO A 84 -0.27 -2.15 -11.04
N ARG A 85 -0.59 -1.65 -9.83
CA ARG A 85 0.35 -1.48 -8.72
C ARG A 85 -0.32 -1.64 -7.38
N LEU A 86 0.44 -2.08 -6.38
CA LEU A 86 0.11 -1.90 -4.97
C LEU A 86 1.07 -0.90 -4.34
N LEU A 87 0.55 0.06 -3.56
CA LEU A 87 1.32 1.09 -2.89
C LEU A 87 0.99 1.14 -1.39
N SER A 88 2.01 1.35 -0.56
CA SER A 88 1.84 1.63 0.86
C SER A 88 1.20 3.00 1.10
N LEU A 89 0.05 3.03 1.76
CA LEU A 89 -0.57 4.28 2.24
C LEU A 89 0.28 4.96 3.31
N TYR A 90 1.05 4.21 4.12
CA TYR A 90 1.96 4.79 5.12
C TYR A 90 3.07 5.61 4.44
N LEU A 91 3.68 5.08 3.39
CA LEU A 91 4.74 5.79 2.67
C LEU A 91 4.21 6.96 1.84
N LEU A 92 3.01 6.81 1.25
CA LEU A 92 2.37 7.91 0.55
C LEU A 92 2.00 9.05 1.52
N ALA A 93 1.45 8.71 2.69
CA ALA A 93 1.13 9.68 3.74
C ALA A 93 2.39 10.39 4.26
N ASP A 94 3.47 9.65 4.55
CA ASP A 94 4.75 10.23 4.96
C ASP A 94 5.30 11.19 3.91
N ALA A 95 5.34 10.74 2.65
CA ALA A 95 5.86 11.53 1.54
C ALA A 95 5.00 12.77 1.27
N PHE A 96 3.68 12.70 1.49
CA PHE A 96 2.78 13.85 1.42
C PHE A 96 3.03 14.82 2.57
N ALA A 97 3.14 14.32 3.81
CA ALA A 97 3.44 15.13 5.00
C ALA A 97 4.77 15.88 4.84
N ALA A 98 5.80 15.22 4.32
CA ALA A 98 7.13 15.78 4.09
C ALA A 98 7.15 16.96 3.10
N ARG A 99 6.10 17.14 2.28
CA ARG A 99 5.94 18.30 1.39
C ARG A 99 5.31 19.52 2.07
N GLY A 100 4.74 19.36 3.26
CA GLY A 100 4.16 20.43 4.07
C GLY A 100 3.14 21.28 3.31
N ASP A 101 3.25 22.60 3.47
CA ASP A 101 2.30 23.57 2.90
C ASP A 101 2.14 23.48 1.38
N ALA A 102 3.19 23.05 0.66
CA ALA A 102 3.12 22.88 -0.79
C ALA A 102 2.14 21.77 -1.19
N ALA A 103 2.07 20.68 -0.42
CA ALA A 103 1.09 19.62 -0.63
C ALA A 103 -0.32 20.08 -0.29
N MET A 104 -0.46 20.93 0.72
CA MET A 104 -1.75 21.49 1.12
C MET A 104 -2.30 22.47 0.10
N HIS A 105 -1.44 23.21 -0.60
CA HIS A 105 -1.83 24.19 -1.61
C HIS A 105 -2.31 23.53 -2.91
N ASP A 106 -1.67 22.45 -3.34
CA ASP A 106 -2.06 21.66 -4.51
C ASP A 106 -2.00 20.15 -4.20
N PRO A 107 -3.04 19.62 -3.51
CA PRO A 107 -3.05 18.22 -3.09
C PRO A 107 -3.14 17.25 -4.26
N GLN A 108 -3.92 17.60 -5.29
CA GLN A 108 -4.08 16.76 -6.49
C GLN A 108 -2.75 16.59 -7.22
N ALA A 109 -2.07 17.68 -7.58
CA ALA A 109 -0.81 17.54 -8.31
C ALA A 109 0.29 16.91 -7.46
N THR A 110 0.22 17.06 -6.13
CA THR A 110 1.15 16.40 -5.22
C THR A 110 0.91 14.89 -5.19
N VAL A 111 -0.32 14.45 -5.00
CA VAL A 111 -0.68 13.02 -5.02
C VAL A 111 -0.35 12.41 -6.38
N ALA A 112 -0.72 13.06 -7.49
CA ALA A 112 -0.37 12.59 -8.83
C ALA A 112 1.14 12.36 -8.98
N ARG A 113 1.97 13.31 -8.54
CA ARG A 113 3.43 13.17 -8.54
C ARG A 113 3.95 12.07 -7.62
N LEU A 114 3.28 11.79 -6.50
CA LEU A 114 3.65 10.68 -5.62
C LEU A 114 3.29 9.33 -6.26
N LEU A 115 2.14 9.24 -6.94
CA LEU A 115 1.72 8.04 -7.67
C LEU A 115 2.59 7.77 -8.91
N GLU A 116 3.20 8.79 -9.52
CA GLU A 116 4.11 8.63 -10.65
C GLU A 116 5.53 8.20 -10.25
N GLN A 117 5.90 8.29 -8.96
CA GLN A 117 7.24 7.92 -8.53
C GLN A 117 7.47 6.41 -8.69
N ALA A 118 8.50 6.07 -9.48
CA ALA A 118 8.91 4.70 -9.78
C ALA A 118 9.64 4.02 -8.60
N GLU A 119 9.73 2.68 -8.68
CA GLU A 119 10.54 1.73 -7.88
C GLU A 119 11.11 2.29 -6.57
N ARG A 120 10.28 2.22 -5.53
CA ARG A 120 10.67 2.53 -4.15
C ARG A 120 10.15 1.45 -3.22
N PRO A 121 10.73 1.33 -2.01
CA PRO A 121 10.13 0.54 -0.94
C PRO A 121 8.64 0.87 -0.82
N GLY A 122 7.80 -0.16 -0.64
CA GLY A 122 6.35 -0.06 -0.53
C GLY A 122 5.60 0.26 -1.81
N VAL A 123 6.25 0.26 -2.98
CA VAL A 123 5.59 0.25 -4.30
C VAL A 123 5.89 -1.07 -5.00
N LEU A 124 4.85 -1.85 -5.28
CA LEU A 124 4.93 -3.09 -6.05
C LEU A 124 4.30 -2.88 -7.42
N HIS A 125 5.13 -2.94 -8.46
CA HIS A 125 4.68 -2.92 -9.85
C HIS A 125 4.29 -4.33 -10.28
N LEU A 126 3.12 -4.47 -10.89
CA LEU A 126 2.57 -5.77 -11.30
C LEU A 126 2.63 -5.92 -12.81
N ARG A 127 2.76 -7.16 -13.28
CA ARG A 127 2.68 -7.50 -14.70
C ARG A 127 1.23 -7.42 -15.16
N ALA A 128 0.91 -6.50 -16.08
CA ALA A 128 -0.40 -6.51 -16.73
C ALA A 128 -0.60 -7.83 -17.51
N GLY A 129 -1.79 -8.43 -17.42
CA GLY A 129 -2.04 -9.75 -18.03
C GLY A 129 -1.10 -10.82 -17.49
N TRP A 130 -0.88 -10.85 -16.17
CA TRP A 130 0.16 -11.67 -15.55
C TRP A 130 0.08 -13.18 -15.85
N LEU A 131 -1.12 -13.69 -16.17
CA LEU A 131 -1.37 -15.05 -16.61
C LEU A 131 -2.41 -15.06 -17.74
N ASP A 132 -1.94 -15.39 -18.94
CA ASP A 132 -2.79 -15.65 -20.11
C ASP A 132 -2.97 -17.16 -20.29
N GLY A 133 -4.19 -17.65 -20.09
CA GLY A 133 -4.54 -19.07 -20.24
C GLY A 133 -4.49 -19.84 -18.92
N GLU A 134 -3.93 -21.06 -18.96
CA GLU A 134 -3.88 -21.97 -17.82
C GLU A 134 -2.47 -22.51 -17.58
N VAL A 135 -2.14 -22.73 -16.31
CA VAL A 135 -0.96 -23.48 -15.84
C VAL A 135 -1.43 -24.67 -15.01
N ASP A 136 -1.06 -25.88 -15.42
CA ASP A 136 -1.51 -27.11 -14.75
C ASP A 136 -3.04 -27.22 -14.57
N GLY A 137 -3.81 -26.70 -15.54
CA GLY A 137 -5.28 -26.66 -15.50
C GLY A 137 -5.86 -25.60 -14.55
N MET A 138 -5.02 -24.69 -14.04
CA MET A 138 -5.41 -23.54 -13.24
C MET A 138 -5.36 -22.27 -14.07
N ASP A 139 -6.48 -21.56 -14.12
CA ASP A 139 -6.52 -20.18 -14.58
C ASP A 139 -5.99 -19.22 -13.50
N ALA A 140 -5.97 -17.92 -13.80
CA ALA A 140 -5.52 -16.87 -12.89
C ALA A 140 -6.26 -16.87 -11.54
N ALA A 141 -7.57 -17.15 -11.54
CA ALA A 141 -8.37 -17.16 -10.33
C ALA A 141 -8.03 -18.36 -9.44
N ARG A 142 -7.90 -19.55 -10.01
CA ARG A 142 -7.52 -20.77 -9.28
C ARG A 142 -6.10 -20.69 -8.74
N PHE A 143 -5.17 -20.16 -9.53
CA PHE A 143 -3.79 -19.98 -9.08
C PHE A 143 -3.71 -19.00 -7.91
N ALA A 144 -4.43 -17.87 -8.00
CA ALA A 144 -4.51 -16.89 -6.91
C ALA A 144 -5.15 -17.51 -5.64
N ALA A 145 -6.25 -18.24 -5.78
CA ALA A 145 -6.93 -18.90 -4.66
C ALA A 145 -6.04 -19.93 -3.95
N LEU A 146 -5.24 -20.70 -4.70
CA LEU A 146 -4.29 -21.64 -4.10
C LEU A 146 -3.15 -20.91 -3.37
N ALA A 147 -2.67 -19.78 -3.92
CA ALA A 147 -1.69 -18.95 -3.24
C ALA A 147 -2.26 -18.29 -1.96
N GLU A 148 -3.52 -17.88 -1.97
CA GLU A 148 -4.25 -17.38 -0.79
C GLU A 148 -4.34 -18.44 0.30
N GLU A 149 -4.73 -19.67 -0.05
CA GLU A 149 -4.82 -20.79 0.89
C GLU A 149 -3.48 -21.08 1.56
N ILE A 150 -2.38 -21.04 0.78
CA ILE A 150 -1.04 -21.31 1.29
C ILE A 150 -0.52 -20.18 2.18
N THR A 151 -0.85 -18.92 1.87
CA THR A 151 -0.32 -17.74 2.57
C THR A 151 -1.22 -17.21 3.66
N GLY A 152 -2.50 -17.58 3.69
CA GLY A 152 -3.53 -16.92 4.49
C GLY A 152 -3.84 -15.49 4.02
N GLY A 153 -3.49 -15.16 2.77
CA GLY A 153 -3.64 -13.84 2.19
C GLY A 153 -5.00 -13.60 1.51
N THR A 154 -5.08 -12.49 0.78
CA THR A 154 -6.20 -12.17 -0.12
C THR A 154 -5.63 -11.72 -1.46
N GLY A 155 -6.02 -12.41 -2.52
CA GLY A 155 -5.57 -12.18 -3.88
C GLY A 155 -6.52 -11.28 -4.66
N ASP A 156 -5.95 -10.58 -5.63
CA ASP A 156 -6.67 -9.92 -6.71
C ASP A 156 -6.13 -10.48 -8.02
N ALA A 157 -6.77 -11.56 -8.49
CA ALA A 157 -6.39 -12.26 -9.70
C ALA A 157 -6.49 -11.38 -10.96
N ALA A 158 -7.28 -10.29 -10.93
CA ALA A 158 -7.42 -9.42 -12.09
C ALA A 158 -6.14 -8.60 -12.35
N ILE A 159 -5.41 -8.25 -11.28
CA ILE A 159 -4.17 -7.48 -11.37
C ILE A 159 -2.91 -8.28 -11.03
N GLY A 160 -3.05 -9.53 -10.58
CA GLY A 160 -1.93 -10.39 -10.22
C GLY A 160 -1.32 -10.03 -8.87
N ALA A 161 -2.13 -9.61 -7.90
CA ALA A 161 -1.66 -9.21 -6.59
C ALA A 161 -2.09 -10.18 -5.49
N LEU A 162 -1.29 -10.27 -4.44
CA LEU A 162 -1.62 -10.99 -3.21
C LEU A 162 -1.19 -10.17 -1.99
N GLN A 163 -2.12 -9.96 -1.06
CA GLN A 163 -1.89 -9.22 0.19
C GLN A 163 -1.94 -10.19 1.36
N VAL A 164 -0.83 -10.33 2.09
CA VAL A 164 -0.69 -11.27 3.20
C VAL A 164 -0.62 -10.49 4.51
N PRO A 165 -1.63 -10.58 5.39
CA PRO A 165 -1.56 -9.98 6.71
C PRO A 165 -0.53 -10.75 7.54
N VAL A 166 0.43 -10.03 8.10
CA VAL A 166 1.46 -10.57 8.98
C VAL A 166 1.09 -10.17 10.40
N PRO A 167 0.77 -11.14 11.28
CA PRO A 167 0.36 -10.86 12.64
C PRO A 167 1.39 -9.99 13.34
N GLY A 168 0.95 -8.84 13.86
CA GLY A 168 1.82 -7.96 14.62
C GLY A 168 2.29 -8.66 15.88
N ALA A 169 3.57 -8.47 16.21
CA ALA A 169 4.11 -8.80 17.51
C ALA A 169 3.21 -8.24 18.62
N LYS A 170 2.65 -9.12 19.47
CA LYS A 170 2.21 -8.66 20.79
C LYS A 170 3.48 -8.41 21.59
N VAL A 171 3.98 -7.17 21.57
CA VAL A 171 5.09 -6.76 22.43
C VAL A 171 4.61 -6.87 23.88
N SER A 172 4.83 -8.04 24.48
CA SER A 172 4.49 -8.30 25.88
C SER A 172 5.62 -7.87 26.82
N HIS A 173 6.85 -7.76 26.30
CA HIS A 173 8.05 -7.49 27.08
C HIS A 173 9.09 -6.73 26.24
N VAL A 174 9.80 -5.79 26.87
CA VAL A 174 11.06 -5.21 26.35
C VAL A 174 12.15 -5.46 27.39
N ASN A 175 13.24 -6.12 26.99
CA ASN A 175 14.38 -6.45 27.88
C ASN A 175 13.98 -7.17 29.19
N GLY A 176 13.07 -8.15 29.12
CA GLY A 176 12.62 -8.92 30.29
C GLY A 176 11.72 -8.14 31.26
N THR A 177 11.40 -6.88 30.96
CA THR A 177 10.43 -6.08 31.72
C THR A 177 9.07 -6.19 31.03
N PRO A 178 8.02 -6.69 31.71
CA PRO A 178 6.66 -6.65 31.19
C PRO A 178 6.29 -5.20 30.91
N LEU A 179 5.80 -4.91 29.70
CA LEU A 179 5.20 -3.61 29.41
C LEU A 179 3.92 -3.49 30.25
N LYS A 180 4.04 -3.00 31.48
CA LYS A 180 2.91 -2.34 32.14
C LYS A 180 2.62 -1.11 31.30
N THR A 181 1.41 -1.04 30.76
CA THR A 181 0.83 0.14 30.12
C THR A 181 1.03 1.35 31.04
N VAL A 182 2.10 2.11 30.82
CA VAL A 182 2.35 3.39 31.48
C VAL A 182 1.94 4.44 30.46
N SER A 183 0.67 4.83 30.53
CA SER A 183 0.16 6.01 29.83
C SER A 183 0.75 7.26 30.48
N VAL A 184 1.87 7.75 29.96
CA VAL A 184 2.40 9.07 30.32
C VAL A 184 2.75 9.81 29.03
N GLY A 185 1.90 10.76 28.64
CA GLY A 185 2.27 11.89 27.78
C GLY A 185 1.91 11.80 26.29
N GLY A 186 0.63 12.02 25.96
CA GLY A 186 0.23 13.08 25.01
C GLY A 186 0.70 13.07 23.55
N GLY A 187 1.03 11.92 22.97
CA GLY A 187 1.11 11.74 21.51
C GLY A 187 0.54 10.37 21.12
N PRO A 188 -0.09 10.20 19.95
CA PRO A 188 -0.54 8.88 19.53
C PRO A 188 0.69 8.02 19.24
N GLU A 189 1.07 7.16 20.20
CA GLU A 189 1.95 6.05 19.91
C GLU A 189 1.29 5.17 18.83
N PRO A 190 2.03 4.71 17.80
CA PRO A 190 1.52 3.69 16.90
C PRO A 190 1.06 2.52 17.76
N ARG A 191 -0.16 2.04 17.53
CA ARG A 191 -0.70 0.88 18.26
C ARG A 191 0.29 -0.27 18.13
N THR A 192 1.02 -0.54 19.21
CA THR A 192 1.92 -1.68 19.33
C THR A 192 1.06 -2.94 19.19
N GLY A 193 1.10 -3.55 18.00
CA GLY A 193 0.29 -4.73 17.65
C GLY A 193 -0.56 -4.63 16.38
N GLU A 194 -0.48 -3.54 15.59
CA GLU A 194 -1.09 -3.54 14.24
C GLU A 194 -0.35 -4.52 13.31
N ALA A 195 -1.11 -5.46 12.72
CA ALA A 195 -0.60 -6.40 11.73
C ALA A 195 0.02 -5.65 10.54
N ASN A 196 1.21 -6.05 10.13
CA ASN A 196 1.81 -5.56 8.88
C ASN A 196 1.14 -6.26 7.70
N THR A 197 1.28 -5.71 6.50
CA THR A 197 0.81 -6.36 5.28
C THR A 197 1.97 -6.49 4.31
N MET A 198 2.24 -7.72 3.91
CA MET A 198 3.17 -8.06 2.84
C MET A 198 2.40 -8.08 1.52
N MET A 199 2.97 -7.50 0.48
CA MET A 199 2.40 -7.42 -0.86
C MET A 199 3.25 -8.26 -1.81
N LEU A 200 2.63 -9.19 -2.51
CA LEU A 200 3.28 -10.15 -3.40
C LEU A 200 2.75 -10.03 -4.83
N ASP A 201 3.65 -10.19 -5.79
CA ASP A 201 3.36 -10.26 -7.21
C ASP A 201 3.12 -11.73 -7.62
N LEU A 202 1.87 -12.03 -8.02
CA LEU A 202 1.49 -13.36 -8.47
C LEU A 202 2.20 -13.73 -9.79
N ALA A 203 2.58 -12.76 -10.61
CA ALA A 203 3.36 -12.99 -11.82
C ALA A 203 4.73 -13.58 -11.47
N ARG A 204 5.39 -12.98 -10.46
CA ARG A 204 6.68 -13.47 -9.98
C ARG A 204 6.56 -14.84 -9.32
N LEU A 205 5.50 -15.05 -8.54
CA LEU A 205 5.21 -16.35 -7.93
C LEU A 205 5.00 -17.43 -9.00
N LEU A 206 4.26 -17.11 -10.07
CA LEU A 206 4.03 -17.99 -11.21
C LEU A 206 5.34 -18.33 -11.95
N ASP A 207 6.22 -17.36 -12.16
CA ASP A 207 7.50 -17.60 -12.82
C ASP A 207 8.35 -18.62 -12.02
N LEU A 208 8.43 -18.44 -10.69
CA LEU A 208 9.14 -19.37 -9.80
C LEU A 208 8.46 -20.75 -9.73
N TYR A 209 7.13 -20.78 -9.75
CA TYR A 209 6.36 -22.01 -9.85
C TYR A 209 6.70 -22.79 -11.12
N ALA A 210 6.71 -22.11 -12.28
CA ALA A 210 7.03 -22.73 -13.56
C ALA A 210 8.47 -23.26 -13.60
N GLU A 211 9.43 -22.54 -13.02
CA GLU A 211 10.80 -23.01 -12.85
C GLU A 211 10.89 -24.30 -12.02
N GLU A 212 10.15 -24.38 -10.91
CA GLU A 212 10.13 -25.58 -10.06
C GLU A 212 9.37 -26.75 -10.70
N ARG A 213 8.27 -26.46 -11.40
CA ARG A 213 7.51 -27.44 -12.18
C ARG A 213 8.38 -28.12 -13.24
N GLY A 214 9.23 -27.35 -13.93
CA GLY A 214 10.17 -27.90 -14.91
C GLY A 214 11.21 -28.85 -14.31
N LYS A 215 11.58 -28.66 -13.04
CA LYS A 215 12.51 -29.55 -12.31
C LYS A 215 11.81 -30.79 -11.77
N ARG A 216 10.54 -30.67 -11.40
CA ARG A 216 9.72 -31.72 -10.77
C ARG A 216 8.34 -31.83 -11.43
N PRO A 217 8.26 -32.42 -12.63
CA PRO A 217 7.01 -32.48 -13.40
C PRO A 217 5.93 -33.35 -12.74
N GLU A 218 6.30 -34.26 -11.84
CA GLU A 218 5.36 -35.16 -11.15
C GLU A 218 4.85 -34.60 -9.81
N ALA A 219 5.44 -33.51 -9.30
CA ALA A 219 5.04 -32.93 -8.02
C ALA A 219 3.66 -32.26 -8.11
N GLY A 220 2.90 -32.23 -7.01
CA GLY A 220 1.61 -31.53 -6.97
C GLY A 220 1.79 -30.01 -7.02
N ALA A 221 0.84 -29.28 -7.62
CA ALA A 221 0.90 -27.82 -7.70
C ALA A 221 1.00 -27.15 -6.31
N GLU A 222 0.21 -27.66 -5.36
CA GLU A 222 0.19 -27.23 -3.96
C GLU A 222 1.55 -27.47 -3.26
N GLU A 223 2.18 -28.62 -3.52
CA GLU A 223 3.52 -28.95 -3.00
C GLU A 223 4.57 -27.97 -3.52
N LEU A 224 4.56 -27.70 -4.83
CA LEU A 224 5.48 -26.76 -5.46
C LEU A 224 5.30 -25.34 -4.91
N LEU A 225 4.05 -24.86 -4.79
CA LEU A 225 3.79 -23.52 -4.25
C LEU A 225 4.19 -23.40 -2.78
N ARG A 226 3.99 -24.44 -1.96
CA ARG A 226 4.45 -24.44 -0.56
C ARG A 226 5.97 -24.33 -0.42
N GLU A 227 6.72 -24.76 -1.43
CA GLU A 227 8.18 -24.58 -1.43
C GLU A 227 8.58 -23.22 -2.02
N VAL A 228 7.90 -22.78 -3.08
CA VAL A 228 8.24 -21.53 -3.78
C VAL A 228 7.91 -20.30 -2.94
N VAL A 229 6.76 -20.27 -2.27
CA VAL A 229 6.29 -19.09 -1.52
C VAL A 229 7.30 -18.66 -0.44
N PRO A 230 7.78 -19.54 0.47
CA PRO A 230 8.80 -19.16 1.45
C PRO A 230 10.11 -18.72 0.81
N ARG A 231 10.50 -19.30 -0.33
CA ARG A 231 11.72 -18.90 -1.06
C ARG A 231 11.60 -17.50 -1.65
N LEU A 232 10.45 -17.16 -2.23
CA LEU A 232 10.17 -15.80 -2.71
C LEU A 232 10.31 -14.81 -1.56
N ILE A 233 9.67 -15.11 -0.42
CA ILE A 233 9.67 -14.23 0.74
C ILE A 233 11.08 -14.09 1.33
N GLY A 234 11.79 -15.20 1.52
CA GLY A 234 13.12 -15.23 2.12
C GLY A 234 14.18 -14.56 1.26
N SER A 235 13.97 -14.47 -0.06
CA SER A 235 14.88 -13.75 -0.95
C SER A 235 14.85 -12.22 -0.75
N GLY A 236 13.76 -11.68 -0.20
CA GLY A 236 13.54 -10.23 -0.10
C GLY A 236 13.63 -9.48 -1.44
N GLY A 237 13.56 -10.22 -2.55
CA GLY A 237 13.88 -9.74 -3.90
C GLY A 237 12.66 -9.16 -4.63
N PRO A 238 12.81 -8.94 -5.95
CA PRO A 238 11.73 -8.45 -6.80
C PRO A 238 10.46 -9.31 -6.70
N GLY A 239 9.30 -8.66 -6.78
CA GLY A 239 7.97 -9.30 -6.65
C GLY A 239 7.41 -9.32 -5.22
N LEU A 240 8.06 -8.63 -4.30
CA LEU A 240 7.61 -8.49 -2.91
C LEU A 240 7.89 -7.08 -2.39
N THR A 241 6.96 -6.54 -1.62
CA THR A 241 7.21 -5.37 -0.78
C THR A 241 6.31 -5.39 0.46
N TRP A 242 6.44 -4.38 1.32
CA TRP A 242 5.69 -4.28 2.57
C TRP A 242 4.98 -2.94 2.70
N VAL A 243 3.83 -2.94 3.37
CA VAL A 243 3.12 -1.70 3.70
C VAL A 243 3.93 -0.87 4.70
N ARG A 244 4.57 -1.50 5.67
CA ARG A 244 5.58 -0.87 6.55
C ARG A 244 6.88 -1.66 6.48
N PRO A 245 8.06 -1.05 6.66
CA PRO A 245 9.31 -1.79 6.79
C PRO A 245 9.12 -2.96 7.78
N PRO A 246 9.44 -4.21 7.37
CA PRO A 246 9.21 -5.36 8.23
C PRO A 246 10.14 -5.32 9.44
N THR A 247 9.66 -5.82 10.57
CA THR A 247 10.47 -6.09 11.76
C THR A 247 11.06 -7.51 11.70
N ASP A 248 12.07 -7.82 12.54
CA ASP A 248 12.59 -9.19 12.65
C ASP A 248 11.50 -10.20 13.07
N GLU A 249 10.49 -9.74 13.82
CA GLU A 249 9.37 -10.58 14.22
C GLU A 249 8.39 -10.83 13.08
N ASP A 250 8.14 -9.82 12.23
CA ASP A 250 7.37 -10.01 10.99
C ASP A 250 8.07 -11.04 10.08
N LEU A 251 9.39 -10.93 9.93
CA LEU A 251 10.17 -11.88 9.14
C LEU A 251 10.14 -13.29 9.75
N ARG A 252 10.28 -13.42 11.08
CA ARG A 252 10.14 -14.71 11.78
C ARG A 252 8.73 -15.29 11.67
N ALA A 253 7.70 -14.46 11.71
CA ALA A 253 6.31 -14.91 11.57
C ALA A 253 6.05 -15.52 10.19
N VAL A 254 6.71 -15.00 9.14
CA VAL A 254 6.50 -15.46 7.77
C VAL A 254 7.49 -16.56 7.34
N LEU A 255 8.73 -16.51 7.81
CA LEU A 255 9.81 -17.43 7.39
C LEU A 255 10.13 -18.52 8.43
N GLY A 256 9.53 -18.44 9.62
CA GLY A 256 9.88 -19.28 10.76
C GLY A 256 11.30 -19.02 11.28
N ASP A 257 11.92 -20.04 11.88
CA ASP A 257 13.28 -19.97 12.45
C ASP A 257 14.39 -19.70 11.41
N ASN A 258 14.06 -19.70 10.11
CA ASN A 258 14.99 -19.44 9.01
C ASN A 258 14.99 -17.97 8.56
N ALA A 259 14.38 -17.05 9.30
CA ALA A 259 14.34 -15.63 8.95
C ALA A 259 15.75 -14.99 8.94
N PRO A 260 16.10 -14.18 7.90
CA PRO A 260 17.33 -13.43 7.89
C PRO A 260 17.30 -12.30 8.94
N GLU A 261 18.41 -12.08 9.65
CA GLU A 261 18.57 -10.94 10.55
C GLU A 261 18.63 -9.63 9.75
N LEU A 262 17.83 -8.62 10.14
CA LEU A 262 17.95 -7.27 9.60
C LEU A 262 19.31 -6.66 10.03
N ARG A 263 20.14 -6.27 9.06
CA ARG A 263 21.44 -5.60 9.30
C ARG A 263 21.31 -4.09 9.30
#